data_AF-A0A9J6ZDI0-F1
#
_entry.id   AF-A0A9J6ZDI0-F1
#
_cell.length_a   1.000
_cell.length_b   1.000
_cell.length_c   1.000
_cell.angle_alpha   90.00
_cell.angle_beta   90.00
_cell.angle_gamma   90.00
#
_symmetry.space_group_name_H-M   'P 1'
#
loop_
_entity.id
_entity.type
_entity.pdbx_description
1 polymer ?
#
loop_
_entity_poly.entity_id
_entity_poly.type
_entity_poly.pdbx_seq_one_letter_code
_entity_poly.pdbx_strand_id
1 'polypeptide(L)'
;MNENISFQSTKQHCCSYMTTYSNYDQLLQEILISKSQHVMIELQLFDDYEDLRLIGIIEDIDTKSGTIRIDGEWFQLNKVKGISR
;
A
#
# COMPACT_ATOMS: atom_id res chain seq x y z
N MET A 1 -0.26 30.30 2.27
CA MET A 1 0.02 29.44 3.43
C MET A 1 -0.40 28.04 2.99
N ASN A 2 0.48 27.35 2.26
CA ASN A 2 1.44 26.34 2.76
C ASN A 2 0.70 24.99 2.84
N GLU A 3 1.04 23.89 2.14
CA GLU A 3 2.34 23.45 1.61
C GLU A 3 2.14 22.62 0.32
N ASN A 4 2.88 22.96 -0.73
CA ASN A 4 3.11 22.10 -1.89
C ASN A 4 3.97 20.91 -1.42
N ILE A 5 3.38 19.73 -1.29
CA ILE A 5 4.15 18.50 -1.09
C ILE A 5 4.75 18.12 -2.45
N SER A 6 5.90 18.72 -2.73
CA SER A 6 6.81 18.34 -3.80
C SER A 6 7.32 16.92 -3.52
N PHE A 7 6.70 15.92 -4.14
CA PHE A 7 7.23 14.56 -4.19
C PHE A 7 8.47 14.57 -5.10
N GLN A 8 9.61 14.99 -4.55
CA GLN A 8 10.89 14.85 -5.25
C GLN A 8 11.26 13.38 -5.25
N SER A 9 11.14 12.79 -6.44
CA SER A 9 11.65 11.48 -6.81
C SER A 9 13.18 11.45 -6.64
N THR A 10 13.65 11.07 -5.45
CA THR A 10 15.05 10.65 -5.28
C THR A 10 15.13 9.16 -5.51
N LYS A 11 15.47 8.80 -6.75
CA LYS A 11 15.96 7.47 -7.12
C LYS A 11 17.10 7.08 -6.19
N GLN A 12 16.89 6.11 -5.32
CA GLN A 12 17.97 5.38 -4.68
C GLN A 12 17.77 3.89 -4.93
N HIS A 13 18.67 3.37 -5.76
CA HIS A 13 18.85 1.98 -6.11
C HIS A 13 18.75 1.07 -4.88
N CYS A 14 17.77 0.16 -4.85
CA CYS A 14 17.86 -1.11 -4.14
C CYS A 14 16.99 -2.16 -4.86
N CYS A 15 17.68 -3.12 -5.48
CA CYS A 15 17.29 -4.53 -5.71
C CYS A 15 15.88 -4.87 -6.23
N SER A 16 15.83 -5.12 -7.55
CA SER A 16 15.26 -6.33 -8.17
C SER A 16 13.96 -6.92 -7.60
N TYR A 17 12.80 -6.40 -8.01
CA TYR A 17 11.66 -7.19 -8.47
C TYR A 17 10.90 -6.34 -9.50
N MET A 18 11.06 -6.67 -10.79
CA MET A 18 10.34 -6.01 -11.87
C MET A 18 8.94 -6.61 -11.95
N THR A 19 7.94 -5.89 -11.46
CA THR A 19 6.53 -6.17 -11.78
C THR A 19 5.77 -4.85 -11.88
N THR A 20 5.46 -4.48 -13.13
CA THR A 20 4.45 -3.51 -13.58
C THR A 20 4.24 -2.21 -12.76
N TYR A 21 4.97 -1.16 -13.15
CA TYR A 21 5.00 0.19 -12.58
C TYR A 21 3.72 1.05 -12.71
N SER A 22 2.58 0.53 -13.17
CA SER A 22 1.36 1.34 -13.35
C SER A 22 0.35 1.27 -12.20
N ASN A 23 0.41 0.22 -11.37
CA ASN A 23 -0.61 -0.03 -10.34
C ASN A 23 -0.16 0.32 -8.91
N TYR A 24 1.15 0.38 -8.63
CA TYR A 24 1.67 0.57 -7.28
C TYR A 24 1.42 1.97 -6.71
N ASP A 25 1.62 3.01 -7.52
CA ASP A 25 1.36 4.39 -7.10
C ASP A 25 -0.15 4.62 -6.83
N GLN A 26 -1.01 3.95 -7.60
CA GLN A 26 -2.46 4.00 -7.41
C GLN A 26 -2.88 3.30 -6.11
N LEU A 27 -2.32 2.11 -5.86
CA LEU A 27 -2.54 1.37 -4.62
C LEU A 27 -2.10 2.18 -3.38
N LEU A 28 -0.92 2.79 -3.44
CA LEU A 28 -0.42 3.65 -2.36
C LEU A 28 -1.32 4.86 -2.12
N GLN A 29 -1.79 5.51 -3.19
CA GLN A 29 -2.73 6.63 -3.10
C GLN A 29 -4.03 6.21 -2.38
N GLU A 30 -4.65 5.10 -2.79
CA GLU A 30 -5.89 4.64 -2.17
C GLU A 30 -5.68 4.24 -0.70
N ILE A 31 -4.56 3.59 -0.37
CA ILE A 31 -4.16 3.26 1.01
C ILE A 31 -4.02 4.54 1.86
N LEU A 32 -3.36 5.57 1.33
CA LEU A 32 -3.19 6.85 2.03
C LEU A 32 -4.52 7.56 2.24
N ILE A 33 -5.41 7.53 1.23
CA ILE A 33 -6.77 8.08 1.33
C ILE A 33 -7.54 7.33 2.42
N SER A 34 -7.53 5.99 2.39
CA SER A 34 -8.23 5.16 3.36
C SER A 34 -7.76 5.42 4.79
N LYS A 35 -6.44 5.51 5.01
CA LYS A 35 -5.84 5.89 6.29
C LYS A 35 -6.31 7.26 6.74
N SER A 36 -6.28 8.26 5.85
CA SER A 36 -6.68 9.64 6.17
C SER A 36 -8.16 9.77 6.52
N GLN A 37 -9.01 8.94 5.91
CA GLN A 37 -10.45 8.92 6.14
C GLN A 37 -10.85 7.99 7.28
N HIS A 38 -9.91 7.16 7.79
CA HIS A 38 -10.18 6.12 8.76
C HIS A 38 -11.31 5.19 8.31
N VAL A 39 -11.31 4.83 7.02
CA VAL A 39 -12.31 3.93 6.44
C VAL A 39 -11.74 2.53 6.26
N MET A 40 -12.65 1.57 6.31
CA MET A 40 -12.35 0.16 6.07
C MET A 40 -11.97 -0.03 4.59
N ILE A 41 -10.94 -0.84 4.35
CA ILE A 41 -10.45 -1.20 3.03
C ILE A 41 -10.44 -2.72 2.89
N GLU A 42 -10.75 -3.21 1.69
CA GLU A 42 -10.60 -4.62 1.32
C GLU A 42 -9.40 -4.76 0.37
N LEU A 43 -8.34 -5.41 0.83
CA LEU A 43 -7.15 -5.72 0.05
C LEU A 43 -7.20 -7.16 -0.44
N GLN A 44 -6.91 -7.37 -1.73
CA GLN A 44 -6.62 -8.68 -2.28
C GLN A 44 -5.12 -8.94 -2.15
N LEU A 45 -4.75 -10.03 -1.51
CA LEU A 45 -3.37 -10.47 -1.41
C LEU A 45 -3.03 -11.41 -2.57
N PHE A 46 -1.74 -11.42 -2.92
CA PHE A 46 -1.16 -12.34 -3.89
C PHE A 46 -0.82 -13.64 -3.17
N ASP A 47 -1.57 -14.70 -3.47
CA ASP A 47 -1.24 -16.07 -3.12
C ASP A 47 -1.56 -16.94 -4.35
N ASP A 48 -0.62 -17.81 -4.71
CA ASP A 48 -0.70 -18.66 -5.91
C ASP A 48 -1.77 -19.75 -5.77
N TYR A 49 -2.26 -20.01 -4.56
CA TYR A 49 -3.16 -21.11 -4.23
C TYR A 49 -4.49 -20.67 -3.62
N GLU A 50 -4.55 -19.52 -2.94
CA GLU A 50 -5.76 -19.03 -2.26
C GLU A 50 -6.08 -17.56 -2.58
N ASP A 51 -7.36 -17.22 -2.79
CA ASP A 51 -7.80 -15.82 -2.88
C ASP A 51 -7.90 -15.23 -1.47
N LEU A 52 -6.76 -14.78 -0.93
CA LEU A 52 -6.71 -14.14 0.38
C LEU A 52 -7.20 -12.69 0.30
N ARG A 53 -8.21 -12.39 1.10
CA ARG A 53 -8.80 -11.04 1.25
C ARG A 53 -8.56 -10.56 2.68
N LEU A 54 -8.05 -9.35 2.81
CA LEU A 54 -7.84 -8.68 4.08
C LEU A 54 -8.79 -7.48 4.16
N ILE A 55 -9.66 -7.47 5.17
CA ILE A 55 -10.61 -6.38 5.40
C ILE A 55 -10.25 -5.75 6.75
N GLY A 56 -10.03 -4.44 6.77
CA GLY A 56 -9.72 -3.73 8.01
C GLY A 56 -9.45 -2.25 7.82
N ILE A 57 -9.07 -1.56 8.88
CA ILE A 57 -8.71 -0.13 8.85
C ILE A 57 -7.19 0.00 8.82
N ILE A 58 -6.68 0.84 7.92
CA ILE A 58 -5.25 1.15 7.87
C ILE A 58 -4.91 2.12 9.00
N GLU A 59 -4.16 1.64 9.97
CA GLU A 59 -3.69 2.42 11.10
C GLU A 59 -2.37 3.12 10.79
N ASP A 60 -1.43 2.41 10.13
CA ASP A 60 -0.11 2.94 9.85
C ASP A 60 0.52 2.41 8.56
N ILE A 61 1.53 3.13 8.06
CA ILE A 61 2.26 2.80 6.82
C ILE A 61 3.74 3.07 7.06
N ASP A 62 4.58 2.05 6.92
CA ASP A 62 6.02 2.18 6.85
C ASP A 62 6.48 2.09 5.40
N THR A 63 6.71 3.24 4.80
CA THR A 63 7.17 3.35 3.40
C THR A 63 8.62 2.91 3.20
N LYS A 64 9.42 2.81 4.27
CA LYS A 64 10.81 2.32 4.18
C LYS A 64 10.86 0.82 4.04
N SER A 65 10.04 0.11 4.82
CA SER A 65 9.93 -1.36 4.75
C SER A 65 8.89 -1.84 3.75
N GLY A 66 8.03 -0.94 3.25
CA GLY A 66 6.93 -1.31 2.36
C GLY A 66 5.85 -2.11 3.09
N THR A 67 5.57 -1.77 4.35
CA THR A 67 4.57 -2.46 5.16
C THR A 67 3.44 -1.53 5.57
N ILE A 68 2.25 -2.11 5.76
CA ILE A 68 1.05 -1.41 6.22
C ILE A 68 0.51 -2.12 7.46
N ARG A 69 -0.03 -1.36 8.40
CA ARG A 69 -0.67 -1.88 9.60
C ARG A 69 -2.18 -1.81 9.46
N ILE A 70 -2.83 -2.96 9.56
CA ILE A 70 -4.28 -3.11 9.43
C ILE A 70 -4.79 -3.82 10.68
N ASP A 71 -5.73 -3.19 11.39
CA ASP A 71 -6.33 -3.71 12.63
C ASP A 71 -5.31 -4.27 13.64
N GLY A 72 -4.17 -3.60 13.76
CA GLY A 72 -3.09 -3.96 14.67
C GLY A 72 -2.01 -4.90 14.09
N GLU A 73 -2.23 -5.55 12.94
CA GLU A 73 -1.30 -6.48 12.30
C GLU A 73 -0.54 -5.85 11.11
N TRP A 74 0.71 -6.28 10.89
CA TRP A 74 1.57 -5.76 9.83
C TRP A 74 1.57 -6.65 8.58
N PHE A 75 1.33 -6.05 7.41
CA PHE A 75 1.27 -6.71 6.12
C PHE A 75 2.27 -6.12 5.13
N GLN A 76 2.80 -6.96 4.25
CA GLN A 76 3.74 -6.57 3.21
C GLN A 76 2.99 -6.04 1.98
N LEU A 77 3.28 -4.80 1.58
CA LEU A 77 2.60 -4.15 0.45
C LEU A 77 2.90 -4.83 -0.89
N ASN A 78 4.07 -5.45 -1.04
CA ASN A 78 4.42 -6.23 -2.23
C ASN A 78 3.60 -7.53 -2.39
N LYS A 79 2.91 -7.96 -1.33
CA LYS A 79 1.95 -9.06 -1.38
C LYS A 79 0.54 -8.58 -1.67
N VAL A 80 0.30 -7.28 -1.82
CA VAL A 80 -1.02 -6.75 -2.16
C VAL A 80 -1.15 -6.71 -3.68
N LYS A 81 -2.12 -7.45 -4.19
CA LYS A 81 -2.47 -7.53 -5.61
C LYS A 81 -3.30 -6.32 -6.05
N GLY A 82 -4.16 -5.83 -5.17
CA GLY A 82 -5.02 -4.68 -5.43
C GLY A 82 -6.06 -4.46 -4.34
N ILE A 83 -6.94 -3.49 -4.57
CA ILE A 83 -8.08 -3.17 -3.70
C ILE A 83 -9.36 -3.73 -4.35
N SER A 84 -10.13 -4.49 -3.58
CA SER A 84 -11.48 -4.92 -3.96
C SER A 84 -12.49 -3.91 -3.43
N ARG A 85 -13.49 -3.54 -4.23
CA ARG A 85 -14.57 -2.60 -3.86
C ARG A 85 -15.90 -3.31 -3.81
#